data_AF-A0A927R1W7-F1
#
_entry.id   AF-A0A927R1W7-F1
#
_cell.length_a   1.000
_cell.length_b   1.000
_cell.length_c   1.000
_cell.angle_alpha   90.00
_cell.angle_beta   90.00
_cell.angle_gamma   90.00
#
_symmetry.space_group_name_H-M   'P 1'
#
loop_
_entity.id
_entity.type
_entity.pdbx_description
1 polymer ?
#
loop_
_entity_poly.entity_id
_entity_poly.type
_entity_poly.pdbx_seq_one_letter_code
_entity_poly.pdbx_strand_id
1 'polypeptide(L)'
;MGDFSKMDDWQPPQPPDCTCHEHLEDVLTLVIPNPDWDEDPTFEQLLETGSLGVRPLDAKERFMTVFDEEQNESQLGPLHWGMWAADEVYGCYADDAALPVDRSIAAQPGVDLVEWYDREEFLIGASGLCESGLLAAIARALHDPKVRT
;
A
#
# COMPACT_ATOMS: atom_id res chain seq x y z
N MET A 1 -24.91 19.35 1.90
CA MET A 1 -24.00 19.33 0.75
C MET A 1 -22.66 19.84 1.24
N GLY A 2 -21.77 18.91 1.59
CA GLY A 2 -20.42 19.25 2.02
C GLY A 2 -19.63 19.81 0.85
N ASP A 3 -18.79 20.79 1.13
CA ASP A 3 -17.94 21.46 0.16
C ASP A 3 -16.80 20.51 -0.27
N PHE A 4 -17.04 19.72 -1.33
CA PHE A 4 -16.07 18.78 -1.89
C PHE A 4 -14.86 19.48 -2.55
N SER A 5 -14.87 20.81 -2.64
CA SER A 5 -13.84 21.60 -3.34
C SER A 5 -12.47 21.64 -2.65
N LYS A 6 -12.31 21.04 -1.46
CA LYS A 6 -11.02 20.99 -0.73
C LYS A 6 -10.26 19.67 -0.87
N MET A 7 -10.85 18.62 -1.43
CA MET A 7 -10.20 17.30 -1.56
C MET A 7 -9.44 17.10 -2.88
N ASP A 8 -9.54 18.06 -3.81
CA ASP A 8 -8.85 18.00 -5.11
C ASP A 8 -7.33 18.25 -5.04
N ASP A 9 -6.81 18.84 -3.97
CA ASP A 9 -5.44 19.41 -3.95
C ASP A 9 -4.45 18.68 -3.02
N TRP A 10 -4.77 17.48 -2.54
CA TRP A 10 -3.75 16.70 -1.83
C TRP A 10 -2.56 16.42 -2.75
N GLN A 11 -1.37 16.63 -2.20
CA GLN A 11 -0.09 16.25 -2.78
C GLN A 11 0.65 15.44 -1.72
N PRO A 12 1.46 14.44 -2.11
CA PRO A 12 2.30 13.74 -1.17
C PRO A 12 3.13 14.70 -0.31
N PRO A 13 3.06 14.61 1.03
CA PRO A 13 3.95 15.39 1.87
C PRO A 13 5.39 14.99 1.56
N GLN A 14 6.30 15.96 1.66
CA GLN A 14 7.73 15.73 1.49
C GLN A 14 8.43 15.87 2.84
N PRO A 15 9.55 15.20 3.10
CA PRO A 15 10.35 15.47 4.29
C PRO A 15 10.73 16.96 4.39
N PRO A 16 10.63 17.60 5.57
CA PRO A 16 10.30 17.03 6.88
C PRO A 16 8.80 17.06 7.25
N ASP A 17 7.90 17.43 6.33
CA ASP A 17 6.47 17.67 6.59
C ASP A 17 5.61 16.39 6.59
N CYS A 18 6.20 15.24 6.29
CA CYS A 18 5.54 13.93 6.39
C CYS A 18 5.49 13.42 7.84
N THR A 19 4.51 12.56 8.15
CA THR A 19 4.33 11.95 9.47
C THR A 19 4.96 10.56 9.58
N CYS A 20 5.88 10.23 8.66
CA CYS A 20 6.53 8.92 8.57
C CYS A 20 7.33 8.61 9.84
N HIS A 21 7.19 7.38 10.34
CA HIS A 21 8.04 6.88 11.43
C HIS A 21 9.41 6.41 10.93
N GLU A 22 9.42 5.83 9.74
CA GLU A 22 10.55 5.21 9.05
C GLU A 22 10.47 5.61 7.57
N HIS A 23 11.61 5.64 6.88
CA HIS A 23 11.68 5.92 5.45
C HIS A 23 12.34 4.75 4.70
N LEU A 24 12.22 4.75 3.38
CA LEU A 24 12.70 3.70 2.49
C LEU A 24 14.16 3.32 2.77
N GLU A 25 15.01 4.32 3.03
CA GLU A 25 16.44 4.11 3.25
C GLU A 25 16.74 3.20 4.46
N ASP A 26 15.81 3.10 5.41
CA ASP A 26 15.92 2.26 6.60
C ASP A 26 15.58 0.78 6.33
N VAL A 27 14.88 0.50 5.22
CA VAL A 27 14.33 -0.84 4.91
C VAL A 27 14.81 -1.44 3.58
N LEU A 28 15.62 -0.73 2.78
CA LEU A 28 16.08 -1.23 1.47
C LEU A 28 16.70 -2.63 1.54
N THR A 29 17.49 -2.89 2.59
CA THR A 29 18.18 -4.17 2.79
C THR A 29 17.33 -5.23 3.49
N LEU A 30 16.06 -4.93 3.79
CA LEU A 30 15.14 -5.87 4.41
C LEU A 30 14.84 -7.01 3.43
N VAL A 31 15.17 -8.23 3.83
CA VAL A 31 14.85 -9.44 3.06
C VAL A 31 13.35 -9.72 3.20
N ILE A 32 12.67 -9.89 2.08
CA ILE A 32 11.25 -10.22 1.97
C ILE A 32 11.16 -11.69 1.56
N PRO A 33 10.77 -12.59 2.48
CA PRO A 33 10.74 -14.02 2.16
C PRO A 33 9.76 -14.33 1.04
N ASN A 34 10.20 -15.10 0.05
CA ASN A 34 9.40 -15.55 -1.08
C ASN A 34 9.73 -17.02 -1.40
N PRO A 35 8.86 -17.98 -1.04
CA PRO A 35 9.13 -19.40 -1.20
C PRO A 35 9.15 -19.86 -2.67
N ASP A 36 8.66 -19.04 -3.60
CA ASP A 36 8.66 -19.35 -5.03
C ASP A 36 9.98 -18.97 -5.72
N TRP A 37 10.89 -18.31 -5.00
CA TRP A 37 12.18 -17.84 -5.52
C TRP A 37 13.32 -18.70 -4.98
N ASP A 38 14.39 -18.84 -5.77
CA ASP A 38 15.60 -19.56 -5.34
C ASP A 38 16.32 -18.84 -4.18
N GLU A 39 16.18 -17.51 -4.11
CA GLU A 39 16.74 -16.66 -3.06
C GLU A 39 15.71 -15.57 -2.70
N ASP A 40 15.53 -15.33 -1.39
CA ASP A 40 14.63 -14.29 -0.90
C ASP A 40 15.12 -12.89 -1.33
N PRO A 41 14.30 -12.10 -2.04
CA PRO A 41 14.70 -10.76 -2.47
C PRO A 41 14.80 -9.79 -1.30
N THR A 42 15.71 -8.83 -1.41
CA THR A 42 15.66 -7.59 -0.64
C THR A 42 14.53 -6.69 -1.16
N PHE A 43 14.05 -5.80 -0.30
CA PHE A 43 13.04 -4.83 -0.70
C PHE A 43 13.54 -3.90 -1.82
N GLU A 44 14.82 -3.52 -1.80
CA GLU A 44 15.47 -2.79 -2.89
C GLU A 44 15.33 -3.51 -4.24
N GLN A 45 15.61 -4.82 -4.28
CA GLN A 45 15.50 -5.60 -5.52
C GLN A 45 14.07 -5.60 -6.07
N LEU A 46 13.04 -5.68 -5.22
CA LEU A 46 11.64 -5.63 -5.66
C LEU A 46 11.29 -4.29 -6.34
N LEU A 47 11.88 -3.19 -5.87
CA LEU A 47 11.69 -1.86 -6.46
C LEU A 47 12.47 -1.71 -7.77
N GLU A 48 13.73 -2.15 -7.79
CA GLU A 48 14.60 -2.06 -8.98
C GLU A 48 14.07 -2.89 -10.16
N THR A 49 13.45 -4.05 -9.89
CA THR A 49 12.81 -4.87 -10.94
C THR A 49 11.45 -4.33 -11.37
N GLY A 50 10.89 -3.34 -10.64
CA GLY A 50 9.53 -2.85 -10.86
C GLY A 50 8.45 -3.85 -10.46
N SER A 51 8.82 -4.90 -9.72
CA SER A 51 7.86 -5.87 -9.18
C SER A 51 6.96 -5.23 -8.11
N LEU A 52 7.47 -4.20 -7.43
CA LEU A 52 6.73 -3.39 -6.48
C LEU A 52 6.91 -1.90 -6.79
N GLY A 53 5.84 -1.12 -6.65
CA GLY A 53 5.93 0.34 -6.77
C GLY A 53 4.72 1.05 -6.16
N VAL A 54 4.85 2.35 -5.94
CA VAL A 54 3.74 3.20 -5.49
C VAL A 54 3.65 4.45 -6.36
N ARG A 55 2.45 5.03 -6.45
CA ARG A 55 2.20 6.30 -7.11
C ARG A 55 1.15 7.10 -6.33
N PRO A 56 1.21 8.43 -6.33
CA PRO A 56 0.09 9.24 -5.85
C PRO A 56 -1.13 9.05 -6.77
N LEU A 57 -2.31 9.06 -6.17
CA LEU A 57 -3.57 9.02 -6.89
C LEU A 57 -4.01 10.42 -7.33
N ASP A 58 -4.52 10.49 -8.55
CA ASP A 58 -5.24 11.67 -9.05
C ASP A 58 -6.51 11.89 -8.24
N ALA A 59 -7.02 13.13 -8.18
CA ALA A 59 -8.20 13.47 -7.40
C ALA A 59 -9.43 12.59 -7.72
N LYS A 60 -9.59 12.18 -8.99
CA LYS A 60 -10.67 11.29 -9.47
C LYS A 60 -10.55 9.84 -8.97
N GLU A 61 -9.35 9.41 -8.57
CA GLU A 61 -9.05 8.05 -8.13
C GLU A 61 -9.11 7.92 -6.60
N ARG A 62 -9.21 9.04 -5.86
CA ARG A 62 -9.19 9.06 -4.38
C ARG A 62 -10.45 8.50 -3.74
N PHE A 63 -11.51 8.30 -4.51
CA PHE A 63 -12.76 7.73 -4.02
C PHE A 63 -13.14 6.56 -4.89
N MET A 64 -13.29 5.41 -4.27
CA MET A 64 -13.77 4.21 -4.93
C MET A 64 -15.28 4.07 -4.67
N THR A 65 -16.03 3.82 -5.74
CA THR A 65 -17.43 3.44 -5.61
C THR A 65 -17.50 1.97 -5.23
N VAL A 66 -18.17 1.67 -4.12
CA VAL A 66 -18.40 0.30 -3.64
C VAL A 66 -19.89 0.04 -3.50
N PHE A 67 -20.30 -1.20 -3.73
CA PHE A 67 -21.69 -1.63 -3.68
C PHE A 67 -21.85 -2.65 -2.55
N ASP A 68 -22.88 -2.46 -1.72
CA ASP A 68 -23.25 -3.46 -0.71
C ASP A 68 -24.02 -4.65 -1.34
N GLU A 69 -24.40 -5.61 -0.50
CA GLU A 69 -25.18 -6.80 -0.94
C GLU A 69 -26.53 -6.45 -1.57
N GLU A 70 -27.10 -5.28 -1.23
CA GLU A 70 -28.35 -4.77 -1.76
C GLU A 70 -28.16 -3.90 -3.01
N GLN A 71 -26.92 -3.80 -3.52
CA GLN A 71 -26.51 -2.93 -4.63
C GLN A 71 -26.67 -1.43 -4.34
N ASN A 72 -26.68 -1.03 -3.06
CA ASN A 72 -26.61 0.38 -2.72
C ASN A 72 -25.18 0.91 -2.94
N GLU A 73 -25.10 2.05 -3.63
CA GLU A 73 -23.84 2.72 -3.90
C GLU A 73 -23.36 3.49 -2.67
N SER A 74 -22.09 3.30 -2.32
CA SER A 74 -21.38 4.13 -1.35
C SER A 74 -19.99 4.50 -1.85
N GLN A 75 -19.42 5.56 -1.29
CA GLN A 75 -18.05 5.97 -1.60
C GLN A 75 -17.11 5.62 -0.46
N LEU A 76 -15.99 5.03 -0.82
CA LEU A 76 -14.90 4.71 0.07
C LEU A 76 -13.70 5.62 -0.21
N GLY A 77 -13.09 6.18 0.83
CA GLY A 77 -11.95 7.09 0.74
C GLY A 77 -11.95 8.15 1.85
N PRO A 78 -11.01 9.11 1.82
CA PRO A 78 -10.05 9.33 0.74
C PRO A 78 -8.89 8.33 0.70
N LEU A 79 -8.61 7.83 -0.50
CA LEU A 79 -7.42 7.08 -0.87
C LEU A 79 -6.39 8.07 -1.44
N HIS A 80 -5.10 7.79 -1.28
CA HIS A 80 -4.03 8.74 -1.59
C HIS A 80 -2.97 8.13 -2.49
N TRP A 81 -2.76 6.81 -2.39
CA TRP A 81 -1.71 6.09 -3.08
C TRP A 81 -2.25 4.88 -3.81
N GLY A 82 -1.77 4.64 -5.02
CA GLY A 82 -1.86 3.35 -5.69
C GLY A 82 -0.56 2.58 -5.44
N MET A 83 -0.66 1.31 -5.07
CA MET A 83 0.46 0.40 -4.93
C MET A 83 0.29 -0.71 -5.97
N TRP A 84 1.33 -0.92 -6.77
CA TRP A 84 1.42 -2.03 -7.70
C TRP A 84 2.28 -3.14 -7.09
N ALA A 85 1.79 -4.37 -7.12
CA ALA A 85 2.50 -5.57 -6.76
C ALA A 85 2.31 -6.59 -7.89
N ALA A 86 3.32 -6.69 -8.76
CA ALA A 86 3.32 -7.64 -9.86
C ALA A 86 3.21 -9.09 -9.35
N ASP A 87 2.83 -10.01 -10.24
CA ASP A 87 2.79 -11.47 -9.99
C ASP A 87 4.03 -11.98 -9.22
N GLU A 88 5.21 -11.44 -9.47
CA GLU A 88 6.45 -11.76 -8.75
C GLU A 88 6.38 -11.54 -7.23
N VAL A 89 5.63 -10.53 -6.78
CA VAL A 89 5.42 -10.18 -5.37
C VAL A 89 4.32 -11.04 -4.75
N TYR A 90 3.51 -11.71 -5.55
CA TYR A 90 2.43 -12.57 -5.04
C TYR A 90 2.97 -13.70 -4.15
N GLY A 91 4.17 -14.21 -4.41
CA GLY A 91 4.82 -15.20 -3.54
C GLY A 91 5.24 -14.65 -2.15
N CYS A 92 5.27 -13.33 -1.98
CA CYS A 92 5.64 -12.71 -0.71
C CYS A 92 4.52 -12.74 0.35
N TYR A 93 3.28 -13.08 -0.05
CA TYR A 93 2.10 -13.25 0.81
C TYR A 93 1.21 -14.40 0.31
N ALA A 94 0.22 -14.82 1.09
CA ALA A 94 -0.72 -15.87 0.69
C ALA A 94 -2.17 -15.45 0.95
N ASP A 95 -3.08 -15.84 0.05
CA ASP A 95 -4.50 -15.50 0.12
C ASP A 95 -5.19 -16.07 1.36
N ASP A 96 -4.71 -17.22 1.85
CA ASP A 96 -5.22 -17.94 3.01
C ASP A 96 -4.33 -17.79 4.26
N ALA A 97 -3.41 -16.83 4.25
CA ALA A 97 -2.53 -16.56 5.38
C ALA A 97 -3.30 -16.13 6.64
N ALA A 98 -2.69 -16.33 7.82
CA ALA A 98 -3.27 -15.94 9.10
C ALA A 98 -3.52 -14.43 9.21
N LEU A 99 -2.73 -13.62 8.49
CA LEU A 99 -2.92 -12.19 8.34
C LEU A 99 -2.97 -11.81 6.85
N PRO A 100 -4.13 -11.43 6.32
CA PRO A 100 -4.23 -10.88 4.97
C PRO A 100 -3.29 -9.68 4.76
N VAL A 101 -2.64 -9.57 3.60
CA VAL A 101 -1.61 -8.56 3.34
C VAL A 101 -2.15 -7.12 3.42
N ASP A 102 -3.37 -6.88 2.95
CA ASP A 102 -4.10 -5.62 3.08
C ASP A 102 -4.26 -5.21 4.54
N ARG A 103 -4.58 -6.17 5.43
CA ARG A 103 -4.65 -5.93 6.87
C ARG A 103 -3.29 -5.68 7.50
N SER A 104 -2.24 -6.34 7.03
CA SER A 104 -0.86 -6.08 7.47
C SER A 104 -0.40 -4.67 7.11
N ILE A 105 -0.74 -4.20 5.90
CA ILE A 105 -0.47 -2.82 5.44
C ILE A 105 -1.31 -1.83 6.24
N ALA A 106 -2.61 -2.10 6.44
CA ALA A 106 -3.50 -1.24 7.21
C ALA A 106 -3.12 -1.12 8.70
N ALA A 107 -2.38 -2.08 9.25
CA ALA A 107 -1.86 -2.03 10.60
C ALA A 107 -0.62 -1.12 10.75
N GLN A 108 -0.02 -0.65 9.66
CA GLN A 108 1.17 0.19 9.71
C GLN A 108 0.83 1.62 10.15
N PRO A 109 1.72 2.27 10.92
CA PRO A 109 1.50 3.65 11.35
C PRO A 109 1.29 4.62 10.18
N GLY A 110 0.19 5.38 10.22
CA GLY A 110 -0.15 6.38 9.21
C GLY A 110 -0.89 5.85 7.99
N VAL A 111 -1.21 4.55 7.96
CA VAL A 111 -2.15 3.96 7.00
C VAL A 111 -3.53 3.87 7.64
N ASP A 112 -4.50 4.54 7.04
CA ASP A 112 -5.88 4.62 7.52
C ASP A 112 -6.80 3.59 6.86
N LEU A 113 -6.48 3.21 5.61
CA LEU A 113 -7.32 2.37 4.76
C LEU A 113 -6.47 1.66 3.70
N VAL A 114 -6.80 0.41 3.37
CA VAL A 114 -6.21 -0.34 2.26
C VAL A 114 -7.33 -1.11 1.57
N GLU A 115 -7.36 -1.06 0.25
CA GLU A 115 -8.34 -1.76 -0.56
C GLU A 115 -7.72 -2.38 -1.78
N TRP A 116 -8.27 -3.51 -2.20
CA TRP A 116 -7.95 -4.13 -3.47
C TRP A 116 -8.72 -3.45 -4.59
N TYR A 117 -8.01 -2.96 -5.61
CA TYR A 117 -8.62 -2.42 -6.82
C TYR A 117 -8.60 -3.45 -7.96
N ASP A 118 -7.51 -4.20 -8.07
CA ASP A 118 -7.37 -5.37 -8.92
C ASP A 118 -6.42 -6.37 -8.24
N ARG A 119 -6.18 -7.53 -8.84
CA ARG A 119 -5.29 -8.58 -8.33
C ARG A 119 -3.86 -8.10 -8.02
N GLU A 120 -3.37 -7.09 -8.72
CA GLU A 120 -2.00 -6.57 -8.60
C GLU A 120 -1.97 -5.11 -8.11
N GLU A 121 -3.14 -4.50 -7.84
CA GLU A 121 -3.23 -3.08 -7.48
C GLU A 121 -4.02 -2.88 -6.19
N PHE A 122 -3.38 -2.20 -5.24
CA PHE A 122 -3.99 -1.75 -4.00
C PHE A 122 -4.16 -0.23 -4.01
N LEU A 123 -5.24 0.25 -3.40
CA LEU A 123 -5.43 1.66 -3.10
C LEU A 123 -5.29 1.87 -1.60
N ILE A 124 -4.53 2.90 -1.22
CA ILE A 124 -4.12 3.11 0.17
C ILE A 124 -4.48 4.53 0.61
N GLY A 125 -5.24 4.63 1.69
CA GLY A 125 -5.46 5.87 2.43
C GLY A 125 -4.30 6.12 3.39
N ALA A 126 -3.39 7.03 3.04
CA ALA A 126 -2.28 7.42 3.91
C ALA A 126 -1.87 8.87 3.64
N SER A 127 -2.68 9.83 4.11
CA SER A 127 -2.54 11.25 3.71
C SER A 127 -1.26 11.91 4.22
N GLY A 128 -0.72 11.42 5.34
CA GLY A 128 0.46 11.97 6.02
C GLY A 128 1.79 11.31 5.62
N LEU A 129 1.76 10.19 4.89
CA LEU A 129 2.97 9.49 4.47
C LEU A 129 3.49 10.07 3.16
N CYS A 130 4.80 10.26 3.06
CA CYS A 130 5.49 10.47 1.80
C CYS A 130 5.70 9.13 1.08
N GLU A 131 6.13 9.17 -0.19
CA GLU A 131 6.40 7.96 -0.98
C GLU A 131 7.35 6.99 -0.27
N SER A 132 8.47 7.52 0.22
CA SER A 132 9.50 6.75 0.93
C SER A 132 8.97 6.11 2.23
N GLY A 133 8.14 6.82 3.00
CA GLY A 133 7.55 6.26 4.22
C GLY A 133 6.43 5.26 3.96
N LEU A 134 5.66 5.43 2.88
CA LEU A 134 4.69 4.40 2.45
C LEU A 134 5.40 3.12 2.02
N LEU A 135 6.48 3.24 1.24
CA LEU A 135 7.29 2.08 0.85
C LEU A 135 7.89 1.37 2.07
N ALA A 136 8.34 2.12 3.08
CA ALA A 136 8.78 1.53 4.35
C ALA A 136 7.66 0.75 5.07
N ALA A 137 6.45 1.32 5.14
CA ALA A 137 5.28 0.64 5.69
C ALA A 137 4.98 -0.67 4.94
N ILE A 138 5.01 -0.65 3.60
CA ILE A 138 4.78 -1.84 2.77
C ILE A 138 5.86 -2.90 3.02
N ALA A 139 7.14 -2.51 3.10
CA ALA A 139 8.23 -3.42 3.40
C ALA A 139 8.02 -4.13 4.75
N ARG A 140 7.60 -3.40 5.79
CA ARG A 140 7.30 -3.96 7.10
C ARG A 140 6.10 -4.90 7.08
N ALA A 141 5.06 -4.55 6.34
CA ALA A 141 3.87 -5.38 6.17
C ALA A 141 4.20 -6.71 5.48
N LEU A 142 4.99 -6.67 4.40
CA LEU A 142 5.46 -7.85 3.69
C LEU A 142 6.47 -8.67 4.50
N HIS A 143 7.24 -8.05 5.39
CA HIS A 143 8.17 -8.80 6.23
C HIS A 143 7.47 -9.59 7.35
N ASP A 144 6.23 -9.26 7.72
CA ASP A 144 5.49 -10.01 8.74
C ASP A 144 5.28 -11.47 8.28
N PRO A 145 5.82 -12.49 9.00
CA PRO A 145 5.66 -13.88 8.60
C PRO A 145 4.20 -14.35 8.53
N LYS A 146 3.27 -13.69 9.21
CA LYS A 146 1.84 -14.04 9.20
C LYS A 146 1.15 -13.72 7.89
N VAL A 147 1.78 -12.92 7.00
CA VAL A 147 1.24 -12.71 5.66
C VAL A 147 1.47 -13.90 4.73
N ARG A 148 2.24 -14.90 5.17
CA ARG A 148 2.56 -16.12 4.41
C ARG A 148 2.13 -17.44 5.07
N THR A 149 1.71 -17.42 6.34
CA THR A 149 1.49 -18.64 7.16
C THR A 149 0.22 -18.57 7.98
#